data_AF-A0A350UIQ2-F1
#
_entry.id   AF-A0A350UIQ2-F1
#
_cell.length_a   1.000
_cell.length_b   1.000
_cell.length_c   1.000
_cell.angle_alpha   90.00
_cell.angle_beta   90.00
_cell.angle_gamma   90.00
#
_symmetry.space_group_name_H-M   'P 1'
#
loop_
_entity.id
_entity.type
_entity.pdbx_description
1 polymer ?
#
loop_
_entity_poly.entity_id
_entity_poly.type
_entity_poly.pdbx_seq_one_letter_code
_entity_poly.pdbx_strand_id
1 'polypeptide(L)' 'WEPASPKAASTVLRYSAAPVLESGWLLGEQRIAGKPALLDVPIGKGRAVLFGLRPQYRAQSYLTLKLVFNAMLLASPE' A
#
# COMPACT_ATOMS: atom_id res chain seq x y z
N TRP A 1 -10.96 1.79 -3.87
CA TRP A 1 -10.85 3.13 -3.32
C TRP A 1 -9.78 3.78 -4.18
N GLU A 2 -10.12 4.86 -4.85
CA GLU A 2 -9.21 5.56 -5.75
C GLU A 2 -8.97 6.95 -5.20
N PRO A 3 -7.74 7.46 -5.24
CA PRO A 3 -7.50 8.88 -4.98
C PRO A 3 -8.34 9.74 -5.91
N ALA A 4 -8.93 10.82 -5.39
CA ALA A 4 -9.64 11.80 -6.20
C ALA A 4 -8.70 12.51 -7.20
N SER A 5 -7.41 12.59 -6.87
CA SER A 5 -6.34 13.04 -7.77
C SER A 5 -4.97 12.59 -7.24
N PRO A 6 -3.92 12.57 -8.07
CA PRO A 6 -2.54 12.33 -7.62
C PRO A 6 -2.06 13.32 -6.56
N LYS A 7 -2.57 14.56 -6.60
CA LYS A 7 -2.28 15.59 -5.59
C LYS A 7 -2.98 15.29 -4.25
N ALA A 8 -4.12 14.61 -4.28
CA ALA A 8 -4.82 14.17 -3.08
C ALA A 8 -4.17 12.92 -2.47
N ALA A 9 -3.76 11.95 -3.30
CA ALA A 9 -2.92 10.83 -2.88
C ALA A 9 -2.26 10.16 -4.10
N SER A 10 -1.00 9.76 -3.94
CA SER A 10 -0.25 9.01 -4.93
C SER A 10 -0.38 7.51 -4.70
N THR A 11 -0.70 6.75 -5.75
CA THR A 11 -0.72 5.29 -5.69
C THR A 11 0.68 4.74 -5.93
N VAL A 12 1.26 4.13 -4.90
CA VAL A 12 2.63 3.57 -4.95
C VAL A 12 2.62 2.12 -5.45
N LEU A 13 1.64 1.32 -5.04
CA LEU A 13 1.42 -0.02 -5.57
C LEU A 13 -0.07 -0.36 -5.66
N ARG A 14 -0.41 -1.28 -6.56
CA ARG A 14 -1.76 -1.81 -6.78
C ARG A 14 -1.75 -3.32 -6.68
N TYR A 15 -2.88 -3.88 -6.27
CA TYR A 15 -3.17 -5.29 -6.52
C TYR A 15 -3.30 -5.53 -8.03
N SER A 16 -2.95 -6.73 -8.48
CA SER A 16 -3.24 -7.18 -9.85
C SER A 16 -4.74 -7.05 -10.17
N ALA A 17 -5.07 -6.88 -11.45
CA ALA A 17 -6.48 -6.82 -11.87
C ALA A 17 -7.13 -8.22 -11.82
N ALA A 18 -6.43 -9.24 -12.32
CA ALA A 18 -6.76 -10.65 -12.17
C ALA A 18 -5.60 -11.50 -12.77
N PRO A 19 -5.21 -12.63 -12.15
CA PRO A 19 -5.58 -13.04 -10.78
C PRO A 19 -4.85 -12.17 -9.75
N VAL A 20 -5.47 -11.95 -8.58
CA VAL A 20 -4.86 -11.29 -7.42
C VAL A 20 -4.11 -12.29 -6.55
N LEU A 21 -4.65 -13.50 -6.38
CA LEU A 21 -4.07 -14.52 -5.52
C LEU A 21 -2.99 -15.30 -6.26
N GLU A 22 -1.75 -15.18 -5.81
CA GLU A 22 -0.63 -16.03 -6.28
C GLU A 22 -0.58 -17.36 -5.52
N SER A 23 -0.77 -17.35 -4.20
CA SER A 23 -0.78 -18.58 -3.38
C SER A 23 -1.51 -18.38 -2.05
N GLY A 24 -2.00 -19.48 -1.47
CA GLY A 24 -2.65 -19.49 -0.16
C GLY A 24 -4.17 -19.30 -0.24
N TRP A 25 -4.69 -18.32 0.49
CA TRP A 25 -6.14 -18.12 0.66
C TRP A 25 -6.53 -16.65 0.44
N LEU A 26 -7.54 -16.42 -0.39
CA LEU A 26 -8.16 -15.11 -0.59
C LEU A 26 -9.68 -15.26 -0.65
N LEU A 27 -10.38 -14.54 0.23
CA LEU A 27 -11.83 -14.41 0.18
C LEU A 27 -12.21 -13.03 -0.31
N GLY A 28 -13.05 -12.95 -1.34
CA GLY A 28 -13.57 -11.69 -1.87
C GLY A 28 -12.57 -10.92 -2.73
N GLU A 29 -11.87 -11.59 -3.64
CA GLU A 29 -10.91 -11.02 -4.60
C GLU A 29 -11.40 -9.75 -5.31
N GLN A 30 -12.65 -9.76 -5.75
CA GLN A 30 -13.33 -8.63 -6.41
C GLN A 30 -13.36 -7.36 -5.56
N ARG A 31 -13.17 -7.47 -4.23
CA ARG A 31 -13.10 -6.31 -3.33
C ARG A 31 -11.75 -5.63 -3.35
N ILE A 32 -10.69 -6.25 -3.87
CA ILE A 32 -9.32 -5.69 -3.85
C ILE A 32 -8.66 -5.66 -5.23
N ALA A 33 -9.12 -6.45 -6.19
CA ALA A 33 -8.65 -6.46 -7.57
C ALA A 33 -8.49 -5.05 -8.16
N GLY A 34 -7.31 -4.75 -8.69
CA GLY A 34 -6.93 -3.47 -9.30
C GLY A 34 -6.85 -2.27 -8.34
N LYS A 35 -7.26 -2.43 -7.08
CA LYS A 35 -7.26 -1.34 -6.10
C LYS A 35 -5.83 -1.03 -5.64
N PRO A 36 -5.57 0.21 -5.21
CA PRO A 36 -4.30 0.53 -4.60
C PRO A 36 -4.09 -0.30 -3.34
N ALA A 37 -2.83 -0.68 -3.12
CA ALA A 37 -2.38 -1.45 -1.98
C ALA A 37 -1.40 -0.64 -1.11
N LEU A 38 -0.91 0.50 -1.62
CA LEU A 38 -0.17 1.51 -0.86
C LEU A 38 -0.46 2.90 -1.43
N LEU A 39 -0.80 3.83 -0.54
CA LEU A 39 -0.84 5.26 -0.86
C LEU A 39 0.21 6.04 -0.09
N ASP A 40 0.69 7.08 -0.75
CA ASP A 40 1.29 8.25 -0.11
C ASP A 40 0.28 9.42 -0.18
N VAL A 41 -0.07 9.98 0.98
CA VAL A 41 -1.09 11.02 1.13
C VAL A 41 -0.43 12.26 1.75
N PRO A 42 -0.25 13.37 1.02
CA PRO A 42 0.24 14.60 1.62
C PRO A 42 -0.78 15.16 2.62
N ILE A 43 -0.35 15.47 3.84
CA ILE A 43 -1.19 16.07 4.89
C ILE A 43 -0.44 17.25 5.53
N GLY A 44 -0.89 18.47 5.23
CA GLY A 44 -0.24 19.69 5.71
C GLY A 44 1.21 19.76 5.26
N LYS A 45 2.14 19.83 6.22
CA LYS A 45 3.59 19.80 5.96
C LYS A 45 4.19 18.39 5.97
N GLY A 46 3.38 17.37 6.31
CA GLY A 46 3.80 15.98 6.39
C GLY A 46 3.08 15.10 5.38
N ARG A 47 3.07 13.80 5.65
CA ARG A 47 2.37 12.80 4.85
C ARG A 47 1.92 11.62 5.68
N ALA A 48 0.88 10.93 5.21
CA ALA A 48 0.42 9.66 5.74
C ALA A 48 0.62 8.57 4.68
N VAL A 49 1.21 7.45 5.08
CA VAL A 49 1.39 6.27 4.21
C VAL A 49 0.37 5.22 4.61
N LEU A 50 -0.54 4.87 3.69
CA LEU A 50 -1.67 3.97 3.95
C LEU A 50 -1.43 2.60 3.30
N PHE A 51 -1.37 1.54 4.10
CA PHE A 51 -1.17 0.17 3.64
C PHE A 51 -2.50 -0.58 3.52
N GLY A 52 -2.79 -1.10 2.32
CA GLY A 52 -3.90 -2.03 2.08
C GLY A 52 -3.55 -3.50 2.36
N LEU A 53 -2.26 -3.78 2.56
CA LEU A 53 -1.71 -5.07 2.97
C LEU A 53 -1.17 -4.98 4.40
N ARG A 54 -0.78 -6.12 4.99
CA ARG A 54 -0.15 -6.16 6.32
C ARG A 54 1.37 -6.30 6.18
N PRO A 55 2.14 -5.20 6.10
CA PRO A 55 3.55 -5.28 5.75
C PRO A 55 4.42 -5.88 6.86
N GLN A 56 3.94 -5.86 8.11
CA GLN A 56 4.60 -6.35 9.33
C GLN A 56 3.94 -7.62 9.91
N TYR A 57 3.18 -8.39 9.12
CA TYR A 57 2.50 -9.57 9.64
C TYR A 57 3.48 -10.65 10.07
N ARG A 58 3.30 -11.18 11.29
CA ARG A 58 4.09 -12.30 11.80
C ARG A 58 3.90 -13.50 10.88
N ALA A 59 5.00 -14.10 10.42
CA ALA A 59 5.05 -15.22 9.47
C ALA A 59 4.76 -14.88 7.98
N GLN A 60 4.79 -13.61 7.58
CA GLN A 60 4.90 -13.21 6.17
C GLN A 60 6.36 -12.91 5.78
N SER A 61 6.65 -12.95 4.48
CA SER A 61 7.99 -12.67 3.96
C SER A 61 8.46 -11.27 4.33
N TYR A 62 9.72 -11.12 4.74
CA TYR A 62 10.32 -9.83 5.10
C TYR A 62 10.39 -8.81 3.96
N LEU A 63 10.09 -9.22 2.72
CA LEU A 63 10.13 -8.36 1.54
C LEU A 63 9.22 -7.13 1.70
N THR A 64 8.07 -7.27 2.36
CA THR A 64 7.13 -6.14 2.59
C THR A 64 7.57 -5.21 3.72
N LEU A 65 8.49 -5.64 4.59
CA LEU A 65 8.96 -4.84 5.72
C LEU A 65 9.77 -3.62 5.25
N LYS A 66 10.45 -3.74 4.10
CA LYS A 66 11.15 -2.61 3.45
C LYS A 66 10.22 -1.42 3.21
N LEU A 67 8.94 -1.66 2.88
CA LEU A 67 7.98 -0.58 2.64
C LEU A 67 7.72 0.24 3.90
N VAL A 68 7.71 -0.39 5.08
CA VAL A 68 7.53 0.30 6.37
C VAL A 68 8.73 1.19 6.67
N PHE A 69 9.94 0.67 6.53
CA PHE A 69 11.15 1.47 6.77
C PHE A 69 11.33 2.58 5.74
N ASN A 70 11.01 2.33 4.46
CA ASN A 70 11.00 3.37 3.44
C ASN A 70 9.99 4.47 3.77
N ALA A 71 8.80 4.12 4.27
CA ALA A 71 7.81 5.10 4.69
C ALA A 71 8.34 5.99 5.82
N MET A 72 9.06 5.43 6.80
CA MET A 72 9.69 6.20 7.88
C MET A 72 10.83 7.08 7.37
N LEU A 73 11.74 6.51 6.57
CA LEU A 73 12.92 7.20 6.05
C LEU A 73 12.53 8.37 5.15
N LEU A 74 11.59 8.15 4.22
CA LEU A 74 11.17 9.17 3.26
C LEU A 74 10.23 10.22 3.87
N ALA A 75 9.58 9.92 5.00
CA ALA A 75 8.73 10.88 5.70
C ALA A 75 9.50 11.91 6.52
N SER A 76 10.79 11.67 6.80
CA SER A 76 11.65 12.64 7.47
C SER A 76 11.85 13.88 6.60
N PRO A 77 11.66 15.10 7.13
CA PRO A 77 12.17 16.29 6.49
C PRO A 77 13.71 16.23 6.43
N GLU A 78 14.31 16.89 5.43
CA GLU A 78 15.73 17.26 5.52
C GLU A 78 15.99 18.19 6.70
#